data_AF-A0A2V7J7A2-F1
#
_entry.id   AF-A0A2V7J7A2-F1
#
_cell.length_a   1.000
_cell.length_b   1.000
_cell.length_c   1.000
_cell.angle_alpha   90.00
_cell.angle_beta   90.00
_cell.angle_gamma   90.00
#
_symmetry.space_group_name_H-M   'P 1'
#
loop_
_entity.id
_entity.type
_entity.pdbx_description
1 polymer ?
#
loop_
_entity_poly.entity_id
_entity_poly.type
_entity_poly.pdbx_seq_one_letter_code
_entity_poly.pdbx_strand_id
1 'polypeptide(L)' 'TGELDRRTPIPQTEQFFAALKYRGVPTMMLRFNGEYHGTGSKPSNFMRTQLYMMSWFQKYHRGGNEPTTGAGNR' A
#
# COMPACT_ATOMS: atom_id res chain seq x y z
N THR A 1 0.65 -7.16 0.93
CA THR A 1 1.49 -8.34 1.21
C THR A 1 0.62 -9.54 1.49
N GLY A 2 1.06 -10.75 1.13
CA GLY A 2 0.34 -11.97 1.49
C GLY A 2 0.64 -12.39 2.93
N GLU A 3 -0.35 -12.98 3.61
CA GLU A 3 -0.22 -13.32 5.02
C GLU A 3 0.76 -14.45 5.32
N LEU A 4 1.04 -15.28 4.32
CA LEU A 4 1.90 -16.45 4.41
C LEU A 4 3.24 -16.23 3.69
N ASP A 5 3.57 -14.99 3.31
CA ASP A 5 4.81 -14.70 2.58
C ASP A 5 6.06 -15.07 3.40
N ARG A 6 6.89 -15.96 2.84
CA ARG A 6 8.17 -16.38 3.41
C ARG A 6 9.39 -15.74 2.76
N ARG A 7 9.24 -15.12 1.59
CA ARG A 7 10.31 -14.41 0.86
C ARG A 7 10.44 -12.97 1.37
N THR A 8 9.30 -12.31 1.56
CA THR A 8 9.20 -10.97 2.17
C THR A 8 8.19 -10.98 3.32
N PRO A 9 8.57 -11.50 4.50
CA PRO A 9 7.67 -11.65 5.64
C PRO A 9 6.97 -10.35 6.04
N ILE A 10 5.72 -10.49 6.48
CA ILE A 10 4.83 -9.39 6.90
C ILE A 10 5.48 -8.30 7.77
N PRO A 11 6.34 -8.63 8.77
CA PRO A 11 6.93 -7.63 9.64
C PRO A 11 7.65 -6.49 8.89
N GLN A 12 8.23 -6.77 7.72
CA GLN A 12 8.87 -5.73 6.89
C GLN A 12 7.85 -4.67 6.44
N THR A 13 6.64 -5.10 6.02
CA THR A 13 5.57 -4.17 5.62
C THR A 13 4.99 -3.45 6.83
N GLU A 14 4.78 -4.16 7.95
CA GLU A 14 4.22 -3.57 9.18
C GLU A 14 5.13 -2.50 9.77
N GLN A 15 6.44 -2.73 9.82
CA GLN A 15 7.43 -1.75 10.29
C GLN A 15 7.42 -0.49 9.43
N PHE A 16 7.38 -0.62 8.10
CA PHE A 16 7.35 0.54 7.22
C PHE A 16 6.02 1.31 7.31
N PHE A 17 4.89 0.60 7.37
CA PHE A 17 3.58 1.21 7.58
C PHE A 17 3.51 1.98 8.91
N ALA A 18 4.00 1.40 10.00
CA ALA A 18 4.06 2.06 11.30
C ALA A 18 4.93 3.33 11.25
N ALA A 19 6.08 3.29 10.60
CA ALA A 19 6.94 4.46 10.43
C ALA A 19 6.26 5.58 9.61
N LEU A 20 5.54 5.23 8.54
CA LEU A 20 4.76 6.19 7.75
C LEU A 20 3.63 6.82 8.57
N LYS A 21 2.92 6.02 9.38
CA LYS A 21 1.88 6.51 10.28
C LYS A 21 2.45 7.44 11.36
N TYR A 22 3.58 7.08 11.95
CA TYR A 22 4.30 7.92 12.90
C TYR A 22 4.68 9.29 12.29
N ARG A 23 5.07 9.31 11.02
CA ARG A 23 5.40 10.54 10.28
C ARG A 23 4.20 11.32 9.74
N GLY A 24 2.97 10.86 9.98
CA GLY A 24 1.76 11.52 9.47
C GLY A 24 1.56 11.43 7.95
N VAL A 25 2.25 10.51 7.26
CA VAL A 25 2.10 10.33 5.82
C VAL A 25 0.78 9.59 5.52
N PRO A 26 -0.09 10.11 4.63
CA PRO A 26 -1.28 9.38 4.19
C PRO A 26 -0.89 8.04 3.57
N THR A 27 -1.24 6.95 4.23
CA THR A 27 -0.85 5.59 3.82
C THR A 27 -1.93 4.57 4.18
N MET A 28 -1.95 3.46 3.44
CA MET A 28 -2.85 2.32 3.64
C MET A 28 -2.05 1.02 3.50
N MET A 29 -2.31 0.05 4.36
CA MET A 29 -1.70 -1.28 4.30
C MET A 29 -2.76 -2.30 3.88
N LEU A 30 -2.44 -3.12 2.89
CA LEU A 30 -3.30 -4.20 2.40
C LEU A 30 -2.68 -5.56 2.72
N ARG A 31 -3.47 -6.41 3.39
CA ARG A 31 -3.14 -7.80 3.70
C ARG A 31 -4.03 -8.72 2.88
N PHE A 32 -3.43 -9.75 2.27
CA PHE A 32 -4.13 -10.73 1.45
C PHE A 32 -4.13 -12.09 2.15
N ASN A 33 -5.30 -12.47 2.68
CA ASN A 33 -5.46 -13.70 3.45
C ASN A 33 -5.16 -14.96 2.63
N GLY A 34 -4.27 -15.79 3.17
CA GLY A 34 -3.85 -17.06 2.60
C GLY A 34 -3.03 -16.94 1.31
N GLU A 35 -2.48 -15.76 1.03
CA GLU A 35 -1.51 -15.55 -0.06
C GLU A 35 -0.08 -15.61 0.48
N TYR A 36 0.86 -16.02 -0.38
CA TYR A 36 2.31 -16.01 -0.11
C TYR A 36 2.93 -14.72 -0.67
N HIS A 37 3.98 -14.84 -1.49
CA HIS A 37 4.65 -13.69 -2.08
C HIS A 37 3.82 -12.99 -3.17
N GLY A 38 3.04 -13.76 -3.93
CA GLY A 38 2.07 -13.23 -4.89
C GLY A 38 0.72 -12.90 -4.25
N THR A 39 -0.23 -12.44 -5.06
CA THR A 39 -1.64 -12.24 -4.66
C THR A 39 -2.62 -12.95 -5.60
N GLY A 40 -2.10 -13.87 -6.42
CA GLY A 40 -2.83 -14.49 -7.52
C GLY A 40 -3.36 -15.89 -7.24
N SER A 41 -3.03 -16.51 -6.09
CA SER A 41 -3.45 -17.90 -5.82
C SER A 41 -4.95 -18.03 -5.59
N LYS A 42 -5.59 -16.97 -5.09
CA LYS A 42 -7.06 -16.83 -5.04
C LYS A 42 -7.52 -15.80 -6.07
N PRO A 43 -8.42 -16.15 -7.02
CA PRO A 43 -8.90 -15.20 -8.03
C PRO A 43 -9.50 -13.91 -7.46
N SER A 44 -10.18 -14.01 -6.32
CA SER A 44 -10.74 -12.84 -5.62
C SER A 44 -9.66 -11.90 -5.08
N ASN A 45 -8.51 -12.41 -4.61
CA ASN A 45 -7.39 -11.60 -4.19
C ASN A 45 -6.69 -10.93 -5.37
N PHE A 46 -6.55 -11.64 -6.49
CA PHE A 46 -6.02 -11.05 -7.71
C PHE A 46 -6.84 -9.83 -8.16
N MET A 47 -8.17 -9.99 -8.20
CA MET A 47 -9.09 -8.90 -8.53
C MET A 47 -8.96 -7.73 -7.53
N ARG A 48 -8.88 -8.03 -6.23
CA ARG A 48 -8.66 -7.00 -5.20
C ARG A 48 -7.37 -6.22 -5.41
N THR A 49 -6.27 -6.88 -5.80
CA THR A 49 -5.00 -6.20 -6.09
C THR A 49 -5.18 -5.15 -7.18
N GLN A 50 -5.83 -5.50 -8.30
CA GLN A 50 -6.07 -4.57 -9.40
C GLN A 50 -6.98 -3.42 -8.95
N LEU A 51 -8.11 -3.72 -8.31
CA LEU A 51 -9.09 -2.73 -7.89
C LEU A 51 -8.53 -1.75 -6.84
N TYR A 52 -7.79 -2.23 -5.85
CA TYR A 52 -7.16 -1.35 -4.86
C TYR A 52 -6.09 -0.46 -5.48
N MET A 53 -5.29 -0.99 -6.40
CA MET A 53 -4.28 -0.20 -7.09
C MET A 53 -4.92 0.92 -7.93
N MET A 54 -5.94 0.58 -8.73
CA MET A 54 -6.71 1.55 -9.51
C MET A 54 -7.35 2.62 -8.62
N SER A 55 -8.00 2.21 -7.53
CA SER A 55 -8.63 3.13 -6.57
C SER A 55 -7.61 4.07 -5.90
N TRP A 56 -6.44 3.56 -5.52
CA TRP A 56 -5.39 4.36 -4.91
C TRP A 56 -4.86 5.42 -5.88
N PHE A 57 -4.52 5.02 -7.11
CA PHE A 57 -4.04 5.97 -8.11
C PHE A 57 -5.12 6.95 -8.55
N GLN A 58 -6.39 6.54 -8.66
CA GLN A 58 -7.48 7.46 -8.92
C GLN A 58 -7.63 8.52 -7.81
N LYS A 59 -7.48 8.12 -6.54
CA LYS A 59 -7.58 9.04 -5.40
C LYS A 59 -6.39 10.00 -5.30
N TYR A 60 -5.19 9.57 -5.67
CA TYR A 60 -3.94 10.31 -5.46
C TYR A 60 -3.22 10.71 -6.75
N HIS A 61 -3.90 10.67 -7.91
CA HIS A 61 -3.30 11.12 -9.16
C HIS A 61 -2.91 12.61 -9.05
N ARG A 62 -1.76 12.98 -9.62
CA ARG A 62 -1.37 14.39 -9.77
C ARG A 62 -2.24 15.03 -10.86
N GLY A 63 -3.43 15.49 -10.48
CA GLY A 63 -4.40 16.03 -11.44
C GLY A 63 -5.73 16.52 -10.87
N GLY A 64 -5.87 16.67 -9.54
CA GLY A 64 -7.11 17.21 -8.95
C GLY A 64 -6.91 17.63 -7.50
N ASN A 65 -6.81 18.95 -7.31
CA ASN A 65 -6.69 19.72 -6.07
C ASN A 65 -5.28 19.84 -5.45
N GLU A 66 -4.53 20.83 -5.97
CA GLU A 66 -3.37 21.55 -5.40
C GLU A 66 -3.55 21.95 -3.90
N PRO A 67 -2.51 22.25 -3.08
CA PRO A 67 -1.24 22.88 -3.49
C PRO A 67 0.05 22.17 -3.04
N THR A 68 1.10 22.27 -3.86
CA THR A 68 2.49 22.22 -3.37
C THR A 68 2.75 23.39 -2.42
N THR A 69 2.45 23.22 -1.14
CA THR A 69 2.96 24.11 -0.10
C THR A 69 3.75 23.29 0.91
N GLY A 70 5.07 23.44 0.81
CA GLY A 70 6.04 22.79 1.66
C GLY A 70 7.43 23.18 1.21
N ALA A 71 7.71 24.50 1.25
CA ALA A 71 9.07 24.99 1.33
C ALA A 71 9.74 24.30 2.53
N GLY A 72 10.50 23.25 2.25
CA GLY A 72 11.44 22.68 3.19
C GLY A 72 12.81 23.21 2.84
N ASN A 73 13.22 24.30 3.47
CA ASN A 73 14.63 24.64 3.61
C ASN A 73 15.36 23.43 4.20
N ARG A 74 16.14 22.72 3.38
CA ARG A 74 17.41 22.07 3.71
C ARG A 74 18.26 21.99 2.47
#